data_AF-A0A6M4PX95-F1
#
_entry.id   AF-A0A6M4PX95-F1
#
_cell.length_a   1.000
_cell.length_b   1.000
_cell.length_c   1.000
_cell.angle_alpha   90.00
_cell.angle_beta   90.00
_cell.angle_gamma   90.00
#
_symmetry.space_group_name_H-M   'P 1'
#
loop_
_entity.id
_entity.type
_entity.pdbx_description
1 polymer ?
#
loop_
_entity_poly.entity_id
_entity_poly.type
_entity_poly.pdbx_seq_one_letter_code
_entity_poly.pdbx_strand_id
1 'polypeptide(L)'
;MDGARIVAAPGQEIQQAVLDHLQRLAISVGAPIRATVHDDLAGCVVPLEVSADGSSRVTGEAVRVGPRPSGAGTPGAGQAGAGTSGAATSGAGEAAAGASGAVRGSTGQVGPAPVAEGPGADARDATADSLLADAPPEPTATPARGFDAVAEEVLGDGPLTETAEGAKLLTGPMSRINEAVRAGRIDTAAELADRTLAEATAVFGPGHAEVLHLLELSAYIAYLAGDPVRAFRLSLDVARLRRQARDGEAAYDNVRSAATAWRAVRDPEEGLRLGRDLIDLWTDLTAEPGPAADDPGPLESARARMVRLTDRAAQAAARA
;
A
#
# COMPACT_ATOMS: atom_id res chain seq x y z
N MET A 1 0.28 -7.24 33.31
CA MET A 1 1.38 -8.20 33.57
C MET A 1 1.13 -9.37 32.66
N ASP A 2 1.74 -9.36 31.47
CA ASP A 2 2.07 -10.53 30.64
C ASP A 2 2.83 -9.95 29.44
N GLY A 3 4.12 -9.65 29.65
CA GLY A 3 4.98 -9.09 28.61
C GLY A 3 5.34 -10.17 27.59
N ALA A 4 4.53 -10.33 26.55
CA ALA A 4 4.81 -11.25 25.46
C ALA A 4 6.04 -10.74 24.67
N ARG A 5 7.10 -11.55 24.61
CA ARG A 5 8.25 -11.26 23.75
C ARG A 5 7.86 -11.57 22.31
N ILE A 6 7.98 -10.56 21.46
CA ILE A 6 7.73 -10.68 20.02
C ILE A 6 9.08 -10.70 19.33
N VAL A 7 9.31 -11.74 18.54
CA VAL A 7 10.49 -11.87 17.67
C VAL A 7 9.99 -11.81 16.24
N ALA A 8 10.54 -10.90 15.44
CA ALA A 8 10.19 -10.81 14.03
C ALA A 8 10.71 -12.05 13.27
N ALA A 9 9.94 -12.55 12.31
CA ALA A 9 10.42 -13.56 11.38
C ALA A 9 11.55 -12.98 10.48
N PRO A 10 12.43 -13.82 9.90
CA PRO A 10 13.45 -13.34 8.97
C PRO A 10 12.82 -12.53 7.82
N GLY A 11 13.28 -11.29 7.63
CA GLY A 11 12.75 -10.36 6.62
C GLY A 11 11.54 -9.52 7.06
N GLN A 12 10.97 -9.75 8.25
CA GLN A 12 9.88 -8.95 8.80
C GLN A 12 10.41 -7.80 9.66
N GLU A 13 9.84 -6.61 9.48
CA GLU A 13 10.14 -5.48 10.36
C GLU A 13 9.56 -5.71 11.76
N ILE A 14 10.37 -5.49 12.80
CA ILE A 14 9.97 -5.72 14.19
C ILE A 14 8.81 -4.81 14.60
N GLN A 15 8.74 -3.60 14.05
CA GLN A 15 7.64 -2.66 14.29
C GLN A 15 6.33 -3.26 13.78
N GLN A 16 6.31 -3.80 12.57
CA GLN A 16 5.12 -4.39 11.98
C GLN A 16 4.69 -5.65 12.72
N ALA A 17 5.65 -6.50 13.13
CA ALA A 17 5.37 -7.70 13.92
C ALA A 17 4.66 -7.38 15.25
N VAL A 18 5.06 -6.30 15.91
CA VAL A 18 4.44 -5.82 17.15
C VAL A 18 3.04 -5.27 16.89
N LEU A 19 2.85 -4.44 15.85
CA LEU A 19 1.56 -3.86 15.51
C LEU A 19 0.54 -4.93 15.09
N ASP A 20 0.94 -5.91 14.28
CA ASP A 20 0.08 -7.02 13.85
C ASP A 20 -0.37 -7.87 15.04
N HIS A 21 0.53 -8.11 16.01
CA HIS A 21 0.18 -8.84 17.23
C HIS A 21 -0.83 -8.07 18.09
N LEU A 22 -0.61 -6.77 18.28
CA LEU A 22 -1.53 -5.92 19.05
C LEU A 22 -2.89 -5.75 18.35
N GLN A 23 -2.90 -5.68 17.01
CA GLN A 23 -4.13 -5.63 16.23
C GLN A 23 -4.91 -6.95 16.35
N ARG A 24 -4.25 -8.11 16.26
CA ARG A 24 -4.91 -9.41 16.47
C ARG A 24 -5.53 -9.51 17.86
N LEU A 25 -4.86 -8.98 18.89
CA LEU A 25 -5.42 -8.89 20.24
C LEU A 25 -6.62 -7.93 20.29
N ALA A 26 -6.56 -6.77 19.63
CA ALA A 26 -7.67 -5.82 19.58
C ALA A 26 -8.91 -6.40 18.87
N ILE A 27 -8.71 -7.17 17.80
CA ILE A 27 -9.78 -7.90 17.12
C ILE A 27 -10.36 -8.97 18.04
N SER A 28 -9.51 -9.75 18.73
CA SER A 28 -9.96 -10.82 19.62
C SER A 28 -10.72 -10.30 20.84
N VAL A 29 -10.36 -9.12 21.35
CA VAL A 29 -11.00 -8.50 22.54
C VAL A 29 -12.19 -7.61 22.13
N GLY A 30 -12.25 -7.18 20.87
CA GLY A 30 -13.30 -6.30 20.35
C GLY A 30 -13.18 -4.84 20.83
N ALA A 31 -12.00 -4.44 21.32
CA ALA A 31 -11.73 -3.09 21.82
C ALA A 31 -10.27 -2.68 21.54
N PRO A 32 -9.98 -1.37 21.45
CA PRO A 32 -8.61 -0.90 21.31
C PRO A 32 -7.70 -1.35 22.46
N ILE A 33 -6.51 -1.83 22.11
CA ILE A 33 -5.50 -2.32 23.05
C ILE A 33 -4.48 -1.23 23.32
N ARG A 34 -4.27 -0.92 24.61
CA ARG A 34 -3.18 -0.08 25.08
C ARG A 34 -2.03 -0.95 25.55
N ALA A 35 -0.88 -0.80 24.92
CA ALA A 35 0.31 -1.57 25.21
C ALA A 35 1.53 -0.66 25.41
N THR A 36 2.46 -1.12 26.24
CA THR A 36 3.75 -0.47 26.43
C THR A 36 4.81 -1.33 25.77
N VAL A 37 5.41 -0.83 24.69
CA VAL A 37 6.42 -1.55 23.93
C VAL A 37 7.80 -1.20 24.47
N HIS A 38 8.57 -2.22 24.83
CA HIS A 38 9.96 -2.08 25.29
C HIS A 38 10.87 -2.49 24.14
N ASP A 39 11.64 -1.53 23.63
CA ASP A 39 12.71 -1.78 22.69
C ASP A 39 14.03 -1.86 23.45
N ASP A 40 14.52 -3.08 23.65
CA ASP A 40 15.77 -3.35 24.36
C ASP A 40 17.01 -2.91 23.56
N LEU A 41 16.93 -2.89 22.22
CA LEU A 41 18.04 -2.45 21.36
C LEU A 41 18.15 -0.94 21.34
N ALA A 42 17.01 -0.25 21.23
CA ALA A 42 17.00 1.20 21.29
C ALA A 42 17.13 1.70 22.73
N GLY A 43 16.66 0.98 23.75
CA GLY A 43 16.54 1.41 25.15
C GLY A 43 15.34 2.32 25.39
N CYS A 44 14.26 2.10 24.65
CA CYS A 44 13.09 2.99 24.63
C CYS A 44 11.85 2.26 25.11
N VAL A 45 10.97 3.00 25.78
CA VAL A 45 9.63 2.51 26.13
C VAL A 45 8.60 3.42 25.48
N VAL A 46 7.72 2.83 24.66
CA VAL A 46 6.73 3.56 23.86
C VAL A 46 5.32 3.09 24.21
N PRO A 47 4.45 3.95 24.76
CA PRO A 47 3.05 3.63 24.98
C PRO A 47 2.25 3.79 23.68
N LEU A 48 1.62 2.71 23.22
CA LEU A 48 0.83 2.65 21.99
C LEU A 48 -0.61 2.24 22.29
N GLU A 49 -1.56 2.79 21.53
CA GLU A 49 -2.91 2.26 21.41
C GLU A 49 -3.11 1.75 19.98
N VAL A 50 -3.60 0.52 19.85
CA VAL A 50 -3.88 -0.13 18.56
C VAL A 50 -5.32 -0.59 18.53
N SER A 51 -6.05 -0.17 17.50
CA SER A 51 -7.44 -0.53 17.26
C SER A 51 -7.57 -1.76 16.36
N ALA A 52 -8.75 -2.38 16.35
CA ALA A 52 -9.02 -3.57 15.53
C ALA A 52 -8.94 -3.28 14.02
N ASP A 53 -9.16 -2.04 13.60
CA ASP A 53 -9.04 -1.56 12.22
C ASP A 53 -7.57 -1.37 11.76
N GLY A 54 -6.60 -1.63 12.64
CA GLY A 54 -5.17 -1.49 12.36
C GLY A 54 -4.65 -0.07 12.55
N SER A 55 -5.50 0.89 12.92
CA SER A 55 -5.03 2.21 13.31
C SER A 55 -4.23 2.12 14.61
N SER A 56 -3.07 2.78 14.63
CA SER A 56 -2.23 2.86 15.81
C SER A 56 -1.86 4.31 16.11
N ARG A 57 -1.79 4.66 17.40
CA ARG A 57 -1.30 5.96 17.83
C ARG A 57 -0.47 5.85 19.10
N VAL A 58 0.55 6.68 19.18
CA VAL A 58 1.35 6.87 20.38
C VAL A 58 0.49 7.61 21.40
N THR A 59 0.33 7.06 22.59
CA THR A 59 -0.56 7.60 23.64
C THR A 59 0.16 8.39 24.73
N GLY A 60 1.48 8.52 24.62
CA GLY A 60 2.32 9.28 25.54
C GLY A 60 3.75 9.44 25.01
N GLU A 61 4.55 10.28 25.67
CA GLU A 61 5.91 10.55 25.22
C GLU A 61 6.80 9.28 25.33
N ALA A 62 7.59 9.01 24.29
CA ALA A 62 8.52 7.90 24.29
C ALA A 62 9.64 8.17 25.30
N VAL A 63 9.73 7.36 26.36
CA VAL A 63 10.72 7.56 27.42
C VAL A 63 11.94 6.71 27.13
N ARG A 64 13.11 7.36 27.01
CA ARG A 64 14.41 6.67 27.02
C ARG A 64 14.63 6.12 28.41
N VAL A 65 14.58 4.81 28.56
CA VAL A 65 14.96 4.16 29.81
C VAL A 65 16.47 3.97 29.73
N GLY A 66 17.22 4.70 30.57
CA GLY A 66 18.66 4.53 30.67
C GLY A 66 19.01 3.05 30.86
N PRO A 67 20.13 2.55 30.28
CA PRO A 67 20.44 1.14 30.24
C PRO A 67 20.33 0.55 31.64
N ARG A 68 19.43 -0.43 31.80
CA ARG A 68 19.34 -1.20 33.02
C ARG A 68 20.71 -1.87 33.20
N PRO A 69 21.43 -1.65 34.32
CA PRO A 69 22.71 -2.30 34.50
C PRO A 69 22.52 -3.80 34.39
N SER A 70 23.26 -4.42 33.46
CA SER A 70 23.36 -5.87 33.36
C SER A 70 24.03 -6.37 34.64
N GLY A 71 23.20 -6.78 35.59
CA GLY A 71 23.61 -7.44 36.81
C GLY A 71 23.40 -8.94 36.68
N ALA A 72 24.52 -9.66 36.56
CA ALA A 72 24.59 -11.11 36.64
C ALA A 72 24.07 -11.67 37.98
N GLY A 73 23.62 -12.94 37.96
CA GLY A 73 23.70 -13.83 39.12
C GLY A 73 22.39 -14.16 39.85
N THR A 74 22.17 -15.46 40.01
CA THR A 74 21.14 -16.13 40.83
C THR A 74 21.31 -15.88 42.35
N PRO A 75 20.44 -16.41 43.24
CA PRO A 75 19.80 -15.70 44.35
C PRO A 75 20.63 -15.65 45.65
N GLY A 76 20.45 -14.60 46.45
CA GLY A 76 21.04 -14.48 47.78
C GLY A 76 20.25 -13.56 48.69
N ALA A 77 19.90 -14.07 49.87
CA ALA A 77 19.06 -13.45 50.89
C ALA A 77 19.56 -12.10 51.42
N GLY A 78 18.63 -11.26 51.89
CA GLY A 78 18.95 -10.09 52.73
C GLY A 78 17.78 -9.15 52.91
N GLN A 79 17.36 -8.97 54.17
CA GLN A 79 16.15 -8.27 54.62
C GLN A 79 16.26 -6.73 54.59
N ALA A 80 15.07 -6.11 54.71
CA ALA A 80 14.70 -4.99 55.59
C ALA A 80 14.67 -3.53 55.07
N GLY A 81 13.54 -2.88 55.40
CA GLY A 81 13.41 -1.44 55.70
C GLY A 81 12.96 -0.55 54.53
N ALA A 82 11.68 -0.16 54.39
CA ALA A 82 10.92 0.83 55.16
C ALA A 82 11.11 2.31 54.71
N GLY A 83 9.97 3.02 54.57
CA GLY A 83 9.86 4.48 54.59
C GLY A 83 9.63 5.14 53.22
N THR A 84 8.40 5.48 52.81
CA THR A 84 7.59 6.68 53.13
C THR A 84 8.00 8.00 52.44
N SER A 85 7.03 8.52 51.67
CA SER A 85 6.52 9.91 51.68
C SER A 85 7.24 11.04 50.91
N GLY A 86 6.42 11.94 50.37
CA GLY A 86 6.69 13.36 50.11
C GLY A 86 6.93 13.69 48.63
N ALA A 87 5.98 14.21 47.84
CA ALA A 87 5.32 15.53 47.90
C ALA A 87 6.24 16.74 47.61
N ALA A 88 6.02 17.31 46.42
CA ALA A 88 5.82 18.73 46.11
C ALA A 88 6.89 19.82 46.39
N THR A 89 7.06 20.63 45.32
CA THR A 89 7.16 22.10 45.24
C THR A 89 8.49 22.85 45.43
N SER A 90 8.81 23.61 44.37
CA SER A 90 9.14 25.05 44.32
C SER A 90 10.57 25.57 44.56
N GLY A 91 10.97 26.52 43.69
CA GLY A 91 12.03 27.53 43.87
C GLY A 91 12.91 27.63 42.61
N ALA A 92 12.78 28.60 41.69
CA ALA A 92 12.97 30.07 41.75
C ALA A 92 14.46 30.54 41.74
N GLY A 93 14.79 31.46 40.82
CA GLY A 93 16.04 32.25 40.72
C GLY A 93 16.91 31.89 39.49
N GLU A 94 16.98 32.63 38.36
CA GLU A 94 17.43 34.03 38.11
C GLU A 94 18.96 34.19 38.29
N ALA A 95 19.83 34.79 37.45
CA ALA A 95 19.86 35.46 36.13
C ALA A 95 21.35 35.66 35.70
N ALA A 96 21.59 36.01 34.42
CA ALA A 96 22.59 37.00 33.89
C ALA A 96 22.93 36.68 32.41
N ALA A 97 22.48 37.47 31.41
CA ALA A 97 23.11 38.67 30.80
C ALA A 97 24.32 38.34 29.88
N GLY A 98 24.53 38.87 28.66
CA GLY A 98 23.94 39.92 27.80
C GLY A 98 24.23 39.58 26.31
N ALA A 99 24.06 40.38 25.26
CA ALA A 99 23.81 41.81 25.01
C ALA A 99 23.10 41.92 23.62
N SER A 100 22.00 42.66 23.48
CA SER A 100 21.86 44.05 22.99
C SER A 100 22.18 44.28 21.49
N GLY A 101 21.16 44.75 20.76
CA GLY A 101 21.23 45.28 19.40
C GLY A 101 19.82 45.67 18.91
N ALA A 102 19.42 46.93 19.14
CA ALA A 102 18.05 47.42 19.13
C ALA A 102 17.62 48.13 17.83
N VAL A 103 16.33 48.56 17.82
CA VAL A 103 15.77 49.77 17.15
C VAL A 103 15.44 49.62 15.65
N ARG A 104 14.30 50.03 15.07
CA ARG A 104 13.00 50.72 15.38
C ARG A 104 12.07 50.35 14.18
N GLY A 105 10.75 50.40 14.17
CA GLY A 105 9.73 50.93 15.07
C GLY A 105 8.52 51.42 14.24
N SER A 106 7.37 51.58 14.93
CA SER A 106 6.20 52.39 14.56
C SER A 106 5.14 51.76 13.63
N THR A 107 3.82 51.82 13.83
CA THR A 107 2.90 52.24 14.92
C THR A 107 1.48 51.96 14.39
N GLY A 108 0.52 51.58 15.24
CA GLY A 108 -0.91 51.62 14.91
C GLY A 108 -1.77 51.08 16.06
N GLN A 109 -2.67 51.90 16.59
CA GLN A 109 -3.24 51.83 17.92
C GLN A 109 -4.78 51.60 17.87
N VAL A 110 -5.27 50.68 18.72
CA VAL A 110 -6.53 50.65 19.51
C VAL A 110 -7.92 50.84 18.86
N GLY A 111 -8.84 49.90 19.17
CA GLY A 111 -10.30 50.15 19.25
C GLY A 111 -11.15 48.86 19.42
N PRO A 112 -12.11 48.76 20.37
CA PRO A 112 -12.72 47.50 20.83
C PRO A 112 -14.06 47.11 20.15
N ALA A 113 -14.51 45.89 20.47
CA ALA A 113 -15.72 45.18 20.01
C ALA A 113 -17.07 45.86 20.35
N PRO A 114 -18.15 45.39 19.70
CA PRO A 114 -19.38 45.11 20.43
C PRO A 114 -19.88 43.68 20.21
N VAL A 115 -20.43 43.13 21.29
CA VAL A 115 -21.22 41.91 21.38
C VAL A 115 -22.66 42.15 20.92
N ALA A 116 -23.28 41.16 20.27
CA ALA A 116 -24.72 40.95 20.28
C ALA A 116 -25.05 39.47 20.08
N GLU A 117 -25.99 39.02 20.90
CA GLU A 117 -26.44 37.65 21.16
C GLU A 117 -27.26 37.03 20.02
N GLY A 118 -27.34 35.69 20.01
CA GLY A 118 -28.09 34.87 19.05
C GLY A 118 -29.63 34.94 19.21
N PRO A 119 -30.37 34.14 18.42
CA PRO A 119 -30.64 32.76 18.85
C PRO A 119 -30.55 31.71 17.72
N GLY A 120 -30.32 30.46 18.11
CA GLY A 120 -30.07 29.34 17.20
C GLY A 120 -31.30 28.62 16.65
N ALA A 121 -31.05 27.77 15.65
CA ALA A 121 -31.72 26.49 15.41
C ALA A 121 -30.93 25.71 14.35
N ASP A 122 -30.86 24.40 14.54
CA ASP A 122 -30.17 23.40 13.74
C ASP A 122 -30.44 23.48 12.22
N ALA A 123 -29.37 23.35 11.43
CA ALA A 123 -29.36 22.54 10.21
C ALA A 123 -27.91 22.22 9.83
N ARG A 124 -27.54 20.96 10.03
CA ARG A 124 -26.43 20.32 9.33
C ARG A 124 -26.74 20.39 7.84
N ASP A 125 -25.85 20.96 7.03
CA ASP A 125 -25.63 20.38 5.71
C ASP A 125 -24.21 20.61 5.21
N ALA A 126 -23.68 19.54 4.62
CA ALA A 126 -22.30 19.31 4.32
C ALA A 126 -21.87 20.04 3.05
N THR A 127 -20.97 21.02 3.16
CA THR A 127 -20.21 21.52 2.00
C THR A 127 -18.88 22.15 2.43
N ALA A 128 -17.95 21.32 2.91
CA ALA A 128 -16.52 21.69 2.97
C ALA A 128 -15.66 20.44 3.21
N ASP A 129 -15.43 19.65 2.17
CA ASP A 129 -14.08 19.18 1.83
C ASP A 129 -14.06 18.67 0.39
N SER A 130 -14.27 19.61 -0.52
CA SER A 130 -13.73 19.50 -1.88
C SER A 130 -12.24 19.84 -1.77
N LEU A 131 -11.41 19.14 -2.55
CA LEU A 131 -9.95 19.25 -2.68
C LEU A 131 -9.11 18.17 -1.95
N LEU A 132 -9.47 16.89 -2.04
CA LEU A 132 -8.43 15.86 -2.15
C LEU A 132 -8.03 15.74 -3.62
N ALA A 133 -6.95 16.42 -3.94
CA ALA A 133 -6.23 16.28 -5.19
C ALA A 133 -5.85 14.80 -5.40
N ASP A 134 -6.44 14.16 -6.41
CA ASP A 134 -5.89 12.96 -7.03
C ASP A 134 -4.71 13.42 -7.89
N ALA A 135 -3.59 13.74 -7.23
CA ALA A 135 -2.32 13.87 -7.91
C ALA A 135 -2.03 12.51 -8.57
N PRO A 136 -1.71 12.47 -9.88
CA PRO A 136 -1.31 11.21 -10.50
C PRO A 136 -0.12 10.67 -9.71
N PRO A 137 -0.08 9.37 -9.37
CA PRO A 137 1.11 8.81 -8.75
C PRO A 137 2.28 9.09 -9.70
N GLU A 138 3.29 9.79 -9.20
CA GLU A 138 4.59 9.79 -9.86
C GLU A 138 5.07 8.34 -9.95
N PRO A 139 5.73 7.93 -11.05
CA PRO A 139 6.21 6.57 -11.21
C PRO A 139 7.43 6.34 -10.31
N THR A 140 7.20 6.22 -9.00
CA THR A 140 8.11 5.55 -8.10
C THR A 140 7.88 4.06 -8.21
N ALA A 141 8.98 3.31 -8.37
CA ALA A 141 9.04 1.91 -8.73
C ALA A 141 8.58 0.95 -7.60
N THR A 142 7.39 1.17 -7.06
CA THR A 142 6.63 0.13 -6.37
C THR A 142 5.62 -0.42 -7.39
N PRO A 143 5.62 -1.73 -7.67
CA PRO A 143 4.60 -2.33 -8.52
C PRO A 143 3.20 -1.92 -8.04
N ALA A 144 2.34 -1.53 -8.98
CA ALA A 144 0.97 -1.21 -8.62
C ALA A 144 0.25 -2.51 -8.26
N ARG A 145 -0.52 -2.52 -7.16
CA ARG A 145 -1.21 -3.66 -6.47
C ARG A 145 -1.88 -4.77 -7.31
N GLY A 146 -2.00 -4.62 -8.64
CA GLY A 146 -2.47 -5.66 -9.56
C GLY A 146 -1.37 -6.44 -10.25
N PHE A 147 -0.15 -5.89 -10.37
CA PHE A 147 1.02 -6.51 -10.98
C PHE A 147 2.02 -7.08 -9.96
N ASP A 148 1.67 -7.08 -8.67
CA ASP A 148 2.57 -7.50 -7.59
C ASP A 148 3.14 -8.90 -7.82
N ALA A 149 2.32 -9.88 -8.23
CA ALA A 149 2.79 -11.24 -8.49
C ALA A 149 3.88 -11.29 -9.56
N VAL A 150 3.65 -10.64 -10.72
CA VAL A 150 4.63 -10.59 -11.82
C VAL A 150 5.89 -9.83 -11.40
N ALA A 151 5.74 -8.77 -10.62
CA ALA A 151 6.89 -8.01 -10.15
C ALA A 151 7.73 -8.78 -9.12
N GLU A 152 7.09 -9.47 -8.16
CA GLU A 152 7.79 -10.34 -7.21
C GLU A 152 8.52 -11.46 -7.93
N GLU A 153 7.95 -12.02 -9.00
CA GLU A 153 8.64 -13.04 -9.81
C GLU A 153 9.86 -12.46 -10.55
N VAL A 154 9.72 -11.28 -11.16
CA VAL A 154 10.82 -10.61 -11.87
C VAL A 154 11.96 -10.22 -10.92
N LEU A 155 11.62 -9.83 -9.68
CA LEU A 155 12.56 -9.38 -8.66
C LEU A 155 13.13 -10.53 -7.81
N GLY A 156 12.40 -11.64 -7.73
CA GLY A 156 12.75 -12.80 -6.92
C GLY A 156 13.70 -13.78 -7.63
N ASP A 157 14.09 -14.82 -6.87
CA ASP A 157 14.94 -15.93 -7.34
C ASP A 157 14.10 -17.18 -7.71
N GLY A 158 12.82 -16.99 -8.01
CA GLY A 158 11.88 -18.07 -8.35
C GLY A 158 12.15 -18.70 -9.73
N PRO A 159 11.51 -19.84 -10.04
CA PRO A 159 11.55 -20.41 -11.38
C PRO A 159 10.99 -19.43 -12.42
N LEU A 160 11.72 -19.24 -13.52
CA LEU A 160 11.37 -18.29 -14.60
C LEU A 160 10.37 -18.83 -15.64
N THR A 161 9.87 -20.07 -15.44
CA THR A 161 9.08 -20.81 -16.44
C THR A 161 8.12 -21.75 -15.71
N GLU A 162 6.90 -21.92 -16.23
CA GLU A 162 5.85 -22.74 -15.59
C GLU A 162 6.03 -24.26 -15.81
N THR A 163 6.79 -24.66 -16.84
CA THR A 163 6.88 -26.03 -17.35
C THR A 163 8.32 -26.47 -17.57
N ALA A 164 8.55 -27.78 -17.52
CA ALA A 164 9.88 -28.36 -17.79
C ALA A 164 10.34 -28.19 -19.24
N GLU A 165 9.42 -28.06 -20.20
CA GLU A 165 9.73 -27.79 -21.61
C GLU A 165 10.11 -26.33 -21.80
N GLY A 166 9.37 -25.40 -21.18
CA GLY A 166 9.73 -23.99 -21.11
C GLY A 166 11.10 -23.78 -20.48
N ALA A 167 11.43 -24.47 -19.39
CA ALA A 167 12.75 -24.38 -18.75
C ALA A 167 13.92 -24.71 -19.72
N LYS A 168 13.70 -25.57 -20.72
CA LYS A 168 14.74 -25.91 -21.70
C LYS A 168 14.96 -24.83 -22.75
N LEU A 169 13.91 -24.10 -23.12
CA LEU A 169 13.92 -23.18 -24.27
C LEU A 169 13.88 -21.70 -23.85
N LEU A 170 13.26 -21.37 -22.72
CA LEU A 170 12.90 -20.02 -22.32
C LEU A 170 13.67 -19.48 -21.11
N THR A 171 14.36 -20.31 -20.32
CA THR A 171 15.12 -19.80 -19.15
C THR A 171 16.13 -18.72 -19.53
N GLY A 172 16.89 -18.92 -20.61
CA GLY A 172 17.86 -17.93 -21.10
C GLY A 172 17.21 -16.63 -21.58
N PRO A 173 16.20 -16.70 -22.48
CA PRO A 173 15.37 -15.54 -22.85
C PRO A 173 14.74 -14.80 -21.66
N MET A 174 14.05 -15.50 -20.77
CA MET A 174 13.38 -14.92 -19.59
C MET A 174 14.38 -14.22 -18.66
N SER A 175 15.55 -14.82 -18.42
CA SER A 175 16.61 -14.20 -17.62
C SER A 175 17.03 -12.83 -18.18
N ARG A 176 17.19 -12.73 -19.51
CA ARG A 176 17.58 -11.47 -20.19
C ARG A 176 16.47 -10.42 -20.13
N ILE A 177 15.21 -10.83 -20.21
CA ILE A 177 14.05 -9.93 -20.06
C ILE A 177 14.03 -9.39 -18.62
N ASN A 178 14.05 -10.28 -17.61
CA ASN A 178 14.00 -9.89 -16.20
C ASN A 178 15.20 -9.02 -15.80
N GLU A 179 16.40 -9.30 -16.33
CA GLU A 179 17.56 -8.44 -16.15
C GLU A 179 17.35 -7.03 -16.76
N ALA A 180 16.78 -6.94 -17.96
CA ALA A 180 16.47 -5.66 -18.58
C ALA A 180 15.44 -4.86 -17.77
N VAL A 181 14.40 -5.51 -17.25
CA VAL A 181 13.41 -4.89 -16.36
C VAL A 181 14.06 -4.39 -15.07
N ARG A 182 14.84 -5.24 -14.38
CA ARG A 182 15.57 -4.88 -13.15
C ARG A 182 16.55 -3.73 -13.34
N ALA A 183 17.19 -3.66 -14.52
CA ALA A 183 18.08 -2.57 -14.89
C ALA A 183 17.34 -1.29 -15.34
N GLY A 184 16.00 -1.28 -15.34
CA GLY A 184 15.18 -0.14 -15.81
C GLY A 184 15.23 0.10 -17.32
N ARG A 185 15.76 -0.85 -18.11
CA ARG A 185 15.88 -0.76 -19.57
C ARG A 185 14.58 -1.23 -20.24
N ILE A 186 13.49 -0.53 -19.98
CA ILE A 186 12.13 -0.98 -20.32
C ILE A 186 11.93 -1.18 -21.83
N ASP A 187 12.44 -0.29 -22.68
CA ASP A 187 12.35 -0.46 -24.14
C ASP A 187 13.07 -1.72 -24.61
N THR A 188 14.26 -2.01 -24.07
CA THR A 188 14.99 -3.25 -24.36
C THR A 188 14.23 -4.48 -23.86
N ALA A 189 13.62 -4.40 -22.68
CA ALA A 189 12.81 -5.49 -22.16
C ALA A 189 11.61 -5.78 -23.06
N ALA A 190 10.95 -4.73 -23.59
CA ALA A 190 9.83 -4.87 -24.51
C ALA A 190 10.25 -5.55 -25.83
N GLU A 191 11.35 -5.13 -26.44
CA GLU A 191 11.86 -5.76 -27.67
C GLU A 191 12.24 -7.24 -27.47
N LEU A 192 12.85 -7.55 -26.33
CA LEU A 192 13.20 -8.93 -25.97
C LEU A 192 11.93 -9.77 -25.75
N ALA A 193 10.97 -9.24 -24.99
CA ALA A 193 9.70 -9.91 -24.71
C ALA A 193 8.91 -10.18 -25.99
N ASP A 194 8.77 -9.21 -26.89
CA ASP A 194 8.04 -9.37 -28.15
C ASP A 194 8.65 -10.46 -29.04
N ARG A 195 9.99 -10.49 -29.15
CA ARG A 195 10.70 -11.52 -29.92
C ARG A 195 10.50 -12.90 -29.30
N THR A 196 10.71 -13.01 -27.98
CA THR A 196 10.57 -14.28 -27.26
C THR A 196 9.13 -14.79 -27.28
N LEU A 197 8.14 -13.91 -27.16
CA LEU A 197 6.73 -14.25 -27.26
C LEU A 197 6.37 -14.77 -28.66
N ALA A 198 6.87 -14.14 -29.72
CA ALA A 198 6.64 -14.61 -31.10
C ALA A 198 7.22 -16.01 -31.33
N GLU A 199 8.46 -16.25 -30.86
CA GLU A 199 9.12 -17.55 -30.94
C GLU A 199 8.39 -18.62 -30.11
N ALA A 200 8.06 -18.31 -28.86
CA ALA A 200 7.34 -19.22 -27.96
C ALA A 200 5.95 -19.56 -28.51
N THR A 201 5.22 -18.59 -29.05
CA THR A 201 3.90 -18.81 -29.66
C THR A 201 4.00 -19.73 -30.88
N ALA A 202 5.04 -19.59 -31.70
CA ALA A 202 5.25 -20.45 -32.86
C ALA A 202 5.59 -21.89 -32.46
N VAL A 203 6.30 -22.09 -31.34
CA VAL A 203 6.76 -23.40 -30.87
C VAL A 203 5.68 -24.12 -30.06
N PHE A 204 5.07 -23.44 -29.11
CA PHE A 204 4.15 -24.03 -28.12
C PHE A 204 2.67 -23.80 -28.43
N GLY A 205 2.35 -22.80 -29.26
CA GLY A 205 0.99 -22.38 -29.54
C GLY A 205 0.45 -21.34 -28.53
N PRO A 206 -0.58 -20.56 -28.91
CA PRO A 206 -1.02 -19.38 -28.16
C PRO A 206 -1.68 -19.67 -26.80
N GLY A 207 -2.18 -20.89 -26.58
CA GLY A 207 -2.82 -21.29 -25.32
C GLY A 207 -1.90 -22.01 -24.34
N HIS A 208 -0.62 -22.14 -24.67
CA HIS A 208 0.33 -22.85 -23.81
C HIS A 208 0.70 -22.04 -22.56
N ALA A 209 0.87 -22.70 -21.42
CA ALA A 209 1.21 -22.11 -20.13
C ALA A 209 2.34 -21.07 -20.21
N GLU A 210 3.48 -21.44 -20.83
CA GLU A 210 4.62 -20.52 -21.03
C GLU A 210 4.30 -19.28 -21.87
N VAL A 211 3.38 -19.40 -22.83
CA VAL A 211 2.98 -18.26 -23.68
C VAL A 211 2.08 -17.33 -22.89
N LEU A 212 1.17 -17.87 -22.07
CA LEU A 212 0.37 -17.07 -21.13
C LEU A 212 1.25 -16.33 -20.13
N HIS A 213 2.25 -17.03 -19.58
CA HIS A 213 3.21 -16.44 -18.66
C HIS A 213 4.06 -15.33 -19.31
N LEU A 214 4.54 -15.52 -20.54
CA LEU A 214 5.21 -14.46 -21.31
C LEU A 214 4.29 -13.27 -21.62
N LEU A 215 2.99 -13.51 -21.85
CA LEU A 215 2.01 -12.45 -22.05
C LEU A 215 1.77 -11.63 -20.76
N GLU A 216 1.76 -12.28 -19.60
CA GLU A 216 1.69 -11.63 -18.28
C GLU A 216 2.89 -10.70 -18.07
N LEU A 217 4.10 -11.20 -18.32
CA LEU A 217 5.33 -10.39 -18.27
C LEU A 217 5.31 -9.25 -19.30
N SER A 218 4.84 -9.51 -20.51
CA SER A 218 4.70 -8.48 -21.55
C SER A 218 3.70 -7.38 -21.17
N ALA A 219 2.62 -7.73 -20.47
CA ALA A 219 1.66 -6.76 -19.94
C ALA A 219 2.29 -5.88 -18.86
N TYR A 220 3.08 -6.47 -17.96
CA TYR A 220 3.82 -5.72 -16.94
C TYR A 220 4.85 -4.76 -17.55
N ILE A 221 5.62 -5.22 -18.55
CA ILE A 221 6.58 -4.37 -19.27
C ILE A 221 5.87 -3.21 -19.98
N ALA A 222 4.73 -3.47 -20.64
CA ALA A 222 3.93 -2.41 -21.26
C ALA A 222 3.42 -1.38 -20.23
N TYR A 223 3.05 -1.84 -19.03
CA TYR A 223 2.66 -0.95 -17.93
C TYR A 223 3.83 -0.06 -17.48
N LEU A 224 5.02 -0.64 -17.29
CA LEU A 224 6.23 0.11 -16.96
C LEU A 224 6.66 1.08 -18.06
N ALA A 225 6.40 0.74 -19.33
CA ALA A 225 6.67 1.61 -20.47
C ALA A 225 5.71 2.81 -20.57
N GLY A 226 4.71 2.89 -19.70
CA GLY A 226 3.68 3.93 -19.78
C GLY A 226 2.66 3.72 -20.90
N ASP A 227 2.48 2.47 -21.36
CA ASP A 227 1.42 2.07 -22.30
C ASP A 227 0.32 1.28 -21.58
N PRO A 228 -0.57 1.98 -20.84
CA PRO A 228 -1.62 1.32 -20.05
C PRO A 228 -2.68 0.63 -20.92
N VAL A 229 -2.87 1.05 -22.17
CA VAL A 229 -3.85 0.45 -23.07
C VAL A 229 -3.36 -0.92 -23.56
N ARG A 230 -2.08 -1.02 -23.94
CA ARG A 230 -1.48 -2.31 -24.29
C ARG A 230 -1.43 -3.25 -23.10
N ALA A 231 -0.98 -2.78 -21.93
CA ALA A 231 -0.95 -3.56 -20.71
C ALA A 231 -2.34 -4.12 -20.35
N PHE A 232 -3.37 -3.27 -20.42
CA PHE A 232 -4.76 -3.67 -20.18
C PHE A 232 -5.21 -4.81 -21.10
N ARG A 233 -5.00 -4.66 -22.42
CA ARG A 233 -5.47 -5.64 -23.40
C ARG A 233 -4.81 -6.99 -23.22
N LEU A 234 -3.49 -7.00 -23.02
CA LEU A 234 -2.73 -8.23 -22.77
C LEU A 234 -3.24 -8.95 -21.50
N SER A 235 -3.34 -8.24 -20.37
CA SER A 235 -3.85 -8.86 -19.13
C SER A 235 -5.29 -9.37 -19.27
N LEU A 236 -6.17 -8.63 -19.95
CA LEU A 236 -7.55 -9.07 -20.13
C LEU A 236 -7.65 -10.30 -21.05
N ASP A 237 -6.83 -10.39 -22.09
CA ASP A 237 -6.79 -11.56 -22.97
C ASP A 237 -6.24 -12.80 -22.26
N VAL A 238 -5.19 -12.65 -21.43
CA VAL A 238 -4.71 -13.74 -20.57
C VAL A 238 -5.80 -14.18 -19.58
N ALA A 239 -6.51 -13.25 -18.94
CA ALA A 239 -7.59 -13.59 -18.03
C ALA A 239 -8.68 -14.45 -18.70
N ARG A 240 -9.05 -14.10 -19.95
CA ARG A 240 -10.00 -14.90 -20.76
C ARG A 240 -9.47 -16.29 -21.05
N LEU A 241 -8.19 -16.42 -21.40
CA LEU A 241 -7.55 -17.71 -21.71
C LEU A 241 -7.44 -18.61 -20.46
N ARG A 242 -7.01 -18.06 -19.32
CA ARG A 242 -6.96 -18.78 -18.03
C ARG A 242 -8.36 -19.25 -17.60
N ARG A 243 -9.37 -18.40 -17.74
CA ARG A 243 -10.77 -18.79 -17.47
C ARG A 243 -11.24 -19.93 -18.39
N GLN A 244 -10.93 -19.88 -19.68
CA GLN A 244 -11.26 -20.99 -20.61
C GLN A 244 -10.57 -22.29 -20.21
N ALA A 245 -9.35 -22.22 -19.68
CA ALA A 245 -8.62 -23.35 -19.11
C ALA A 245 -9.12 -23.80 -17.72
N ARG A 246 -10.19 -23.17 -17.19
CA ARG A 246 -10.76 -23.42 -15.85
C ARG A 246 -9.82 -23.07 -14.69
N ASP A 247 -8.91 -22.14 -14.92
CA ASP A 247 -8.05 -21.57 -13.89
C ASP A 247 -8.61 -20.20 -13.44
N GLY A 248 -9.57 -20.26 -12.52
CA GLY A 248 -10.29 -19.07 -12.04
C GLY A 248 -9.44 -18.14 -11.17
N GLU A 249 -8.45 -18.69 -10.45
CA GLU A 249 -7.54 -17.92 -9.61
C GLU A 249 -6.59 -17.09 -10.47
N ALA A 250 -5.88 -17.71 -11.42
CA ALA A 250 -4.99 -16.99 -12.33
C ALA A 250 -5.76 -16.02 -13.25
N ALA A 251 -7.00 -16.37 -13.63
CA ALA A 251 -7.87 -15.45 -14.37
C ALA A 251 -8.19 -14.19 -13.54
N TYR A 252 -8.47 -14.35 -12.25
CA TYR A 252 -8.78 -13.24 -11.37
C TYR A 252 -7.58 -12.32 -11.13
N ASP A 253 -6.38 -12.88 -10.94
CA ASP A 253 -5.14 -12.08 -10.81
C ASP A 253 -4.87 -11.25 -12.06
N ASN A 254 -5.09 -11.83 -13.25
CA ASN A 254 -4.98 -11.10 -14.51
C ASN A 254 -6.07 -10.02 -14.68
N VAL A 255 -7.29 -10.22 -14.17
CA VAL A 255 -8.31 -9.17 -14.09
C VAL A 255 -7.86 -8.02 -13.19
N ARG A 256 -7.18 -8.30 -12.07
CA ARG A 256 -6.60 -7.27 -11.18
C ARG A 256 -5.45 -6.50 -11.84
N SER A 257 -4.60 -7.18 -12.60
CA SER A 257 -3.59 -6.54 -13.46
C SER A 257 -4.24 -5.61 -14.49
N ALA A 258 -5.25 -6.09 -15.23
CA ALA A 258 -5.99 -5.29 -16.20
C ALA A 258 -6.65 -4.07 -15.53
N ALA A 259 -7.31 -4.24 -14.38
CA ALA A 259 -7.91 -3.14 -13.64
C ALA A 259 -6.90 -2.07 -13.22
N THR A 260 -5.67 -2.48 -12.92
CA THR A 260 -4.57 -1.58 -12.57
C THR A 260 -4.10 -0.76 -13.77
N ALA A 261 -3.88 -1.41 -14.91
CA ALA A 261 -3.56 -0.73 -16.17
C ALA A 261 -4.69 0.22 -16.62
N TRP A 262 -5.95 -0.23 -16.51
CA TRP A 262 -7.13 0.57 -16.84
C TRP A 262 -7.23 1.86 -16.01
N ARG A 263 -6.84 1.84 -14.73
CA ARG A 263 -6.83 3.04 -13.90
C ARG A 263 -5.87 4.11 -14.42
N ALA A 264 -4.77 3.70 -15.06
CA ALA A 264 -3.78 4.59 -15.66
C ALA A 264 -4.20 5.17 -17.02
N VAL A 265 -5.24 4.65 -17.67
CA VAL A 265 -5.81 5.22 -18.91
C VAL A 265 -6.43 6.59 -18.62
N ARG A 266 -5.96 7.62 -19.32
CA ARG A 266 -6.32 9.02 -19.08
C ARG A 266 -7.50 9.50 -19.93
N ASP A 267 -7.58 9.02 -21.17
CA ASP A 267 -8.69 9.29 -22.08
C ASP A 267 -10.01 8.72 -21.49
N PRO A 268 -11.02 9.56 -21.22
CA PRO A 268 -12.30 9.10 -20.68
C PRO A 268 -13.06 8.15 -21.60
N GLU A 269 -13.04 8.36 -22.92
CA GLU A 269 -13.80 7.54 -23.88
C GLU A 269 -13.18 6.16 -24.03
N GLU A 270 -11.86 6.10 -24.21
CA GLU A 270 -11.13 4.83 -24.22
C GLU A 270 -11.25 4.12 -22.87
N GLY A 271 -11.21 4.88 -21.76
CA GLY A 271 -11.48 4.36 -20.42
C GLY A 271 -12.86 3.71 -20.30
N LEU A 272 -13.92 4.32 -20.86
CA LEU A 272 -15.26 3.73 -20.87
C LEU A 272 -15.33 2.47 -21.72
N ARG A 273 -14.69 2.46 -22.89
CA ARG A 273 -14.69 1.31 -23.79
C ARG A 273 -14.04 0.09 -23.12
N LEU A 274 -12.81 0.27 -22.61
CA LEU A 274 -12.06 -0.80 -21.94
C LEU A 274 -12.73 -1.22 -20.62
N GLY A 275 -13.31 -0.28 -19.88
CA GLY A 275 -13.97 -0.56 -18.60
C GLY A 275 -15.20 -1.47 -18.72
N ARG A 276 -15.92 -1.44 -19.84
CA ARG A 276 -17.03 -2.38 -20.10
C ARG A 276 -16.53 -3.81 -20.20
N ASP A 277 -15.55 -4.06 -21.07
CA ASP A 277 -14.96 -5.39 -21.25
C ASP A 277 -14.38 -5.97 -19.95
N LEU A 278 -13.78 -5.11 -19.11
CA LEU A 278 -13.26 -5.47 -17.79
C LEU A 278 -14.38 -5.90 -16.84
N ILE A 279 -15.43 -5.08 -16.71
CA ILE A 279 -16.52 -5.32 -15.77
C ILE A 279 -17.33 -6.55 -16.18
N ASP A 280 -17.50 -6.78 -17.48
CA ASP A 280 -18.20 -7.97 -17.99
C ASP A 280 -17.45 -9.24 -17.58
N LEU A 281 -16.15 -9.34 -17.88
CA LEU A 281 -15.35 -10.51 -17.48
C LEU A 281 -15.27 -10.68 -15.97
N TRP A 282 -15.11 -9.60 -15.22
CA TRP A 282 -15.06 -9.66 -13.77
C TRP A 282 -16.39 -10.14 -13.18
N THR A 283 -17.52 -9.66 -13.71
CA THR A 283 -18.86 -10.10 -13.29
C THR A 283 -19.04 -11.59 -13.55
N ASP A 284 -18.61 -12.11 -14.69
CA ASP A 284 -18.62 -13.54 -14.99
C ASP A 284 -17.81 -14.35 -13.96
N LEU A 285 -16.62 -13.88 -13.58
CA LEU A 285 -15.80 -14.55 -12.57
C LEU A 285 -16.43 -14.54 -11.17
N THR A 286 -17.13 -13.45 -10.79
CA THR A 286 -17.84 -13.39 -9.50
C THR A 286 -19.05 -14.32 -9.42
N ALA A 287 -19.57 -14.80 -10.56
CA ALA A 287 -20.68 -15.75 -10.60
C ALA A 287 -20.23 -17.20 -10.38
N GLU A 288 -18.92 -17.47 -10.43
CA GLU A 288 -18.32 -18.78 -10.21
C GLU A 288 -17.66 -18.82 -8.82
N PRO A 289 -17.67 -19.96 -8.10
CA PRO A 289 -16.96 -20.07 -6.82
C PRO A 289 -15.47 -19.81 -6.99
N GLY A 290 -14.88 -18.95 -6.16
CA GLY A 290 -13.46 -18.63 -6.20
C GLY A 290 -13.16 -17.25 -5.61
N PRO A 291 -11.88 -16.81 -5.67
CA PRO A 291 -11.43 -15.58 -5.01
C PRO A 291 -12.14 -14.33 -5.50
N ALA A 292 -12.61 -14.32 -6.76
CA ALA A 292 -13.40 -13.21 -7.29
C ALA A 292 -14.79 -13.08 -6.64
N ALA A 293 -15.42 -14.19 -6.27
CA ALA A 293 -16.73 -14.19 -5.59
C ALA A 293 -16.60 -13.80 -4.11
N ASP A 294 -15.46 -14.12 -3.49
CA ASP A 294 -15.19 -13.83 -2.08
C ASP A 294 -14.83 -12.35 -1.81
N ASP A 295 -14.42 -11.60 -2.85
CA ASP A 295 -14.05 -10.18 -2.76
C ASP A 295 -14.80 -9.30 -3.78
N PRO A 296 -16.03 -8.84 -3.45
CA PRO A 296 -16.83 -8.02 -4.36
C PRO A 296 -16.37 -6.54 -4.44
N GLY A 297 -15.62 -6.04 -3.46
CA GLY A 297 -15.27 -4.62 -3.33
C GLY A 297 -14.51 -4.02 -4.54
N PRO A 298 -13.54 -4.75 -5.13
CA PRO A 298 -12.86 -4.32 -6.34
C PRO A 298 -13.79 -4.12 -7.56
N LEU A 299 -14.78 -5.00 -7.76
CA LEU A 299 -15.75 -4.88 -8.85
C LEU A 299 -16.67 -3.66 -8.64
N GLU A 300 -17.13 -3.43 -7.41
CA GLU A 300 -17.90 -2.24 -7.06
C GLU A 300 -17.10 -0.95 -7.31
N SER A 301 -15.82 -0.96 -6.93
CA SER A 301 -14.90 0.15 -7.19
C SER A 301 -14.73 0.43 -8.68
N ALA A 302 -14.66 -0.61 -9.52
CA ALA A 302 -14.61 -0.48 -10.97
C ALA A 302 -15.91 0.13 -11.54
N ARG A 303 -17.08 -0.34 -11.08
CA ARG A 303 -18.39 0.20 -11.47
C ARG A 303 -18.53 1.68 -11.06
N ALA A 304 -18.10 2.05 -9.87
CA ALA A 304 -18.10 3.44 -9.42
C ALA A 304 -17.19 4.33 -10.28
N ARG A 305 -16.04 3.82 -10.75
CA ARG A 305 -15.17 4.55 -11.69
C ARG A 305 -15.83 4.75 -13.05
N MET A 306 -16.60 3.79 -13.55
CA MET A 306 -17.34 3.94 -14.82
C MET A 306 -18.34 5.10 -14.79
N VAL A 307 -19.05 5.28 -13.67
CA VAL A 307 -19.96 6.43 -13.48
C VAL A 307 -19.18 7.73 -13.59
N ARG A 308 -18.07 7.87 -12.86
CA ARG A 308 -17.22 9.08 -12.90
C ARG A 308 -16.60 9.32 -14.29
N LEU A 309 -16.24 8.27 -15.02
CA LEU A 309 -15.75 8.38 -16.40
C LEU A 309 -16.84 8.90 -17.34
N THR A 310 -18.08 8.43 -17.17
CA THR A 310 -19.24 8.87 -17.95
C THR A 310 -19.49 10.37 -17.76
N ASP A 311 -19.47 10.83 -16.52
CA ASP A 311 -19.64 12.25 -16.20
C ASP A 311 -18.52 13.10 -16.83
N ARG A 312 -17.26 12.64 -16.75
CA ARG A 312 -16.12 13.34 -17.36
C ARG A 312 -16.19 13.39 -18.89
N ALA A 313 -16.59 12.30 -19.53
CA ALA A 313 -16.76 12.25 -20.99
C ALA A 313 -17.86 13.22 -21.44
N ALA A 314 -19.00 13.24 -20.75
CA ALA A 314 -20.08 14.19 -21.02
C ALA A 314 -19.64 15.66 -20.85
N GLN A 315 -18.87 15.95 -19.80
CA GLN A 315 -18.32 17.29 -19.58
C GLN A 315 -17.29 17.69 -20.65
N ALA A 316 -16.47 16.76 -21.14
CA ALA A 316 -15.52 17.02 -22.21
C ALA A 316 -16.23 17.31 -23.54
N ALA A 317 -17.25 16.52 -23.88
CA ALA A 317 -18.07 16.73 -25.08
C ALA A 317 -18.83 18.07 -25.05
N ALA A 318 -19.27 18.52 -23.88
CA ALA A 318 -19.92 19.83 -23.72
C ALA A 318 -18.96 21.03 -23.86
N ARG A 319 -17.64 20.80 -23.80
CA ARG A 319 -16.60 21.83 -23.93
C ARG A 319 -15.96 21.88 -25.32
N ALA A 320 -16.20 20.87 -26.16
CA ALA A 320 -15.72 20.76 -27.54
C ALA A 320 -16.65 21.49 -28.51
#